data_AF-A0A7C3XVH7-F1
#
_entry.id   AF-A0A7C3XVH7-F1
#
_cell.length_a   1.000
_cell.length_b   1.000
_cell.length_c   1.000
_cell.angle_alpha   90.00
_cell.angle_beta   90.00
_cell.angle_gamma   90.00
#
_symmetry.space_group_name_H-M   'P 1'
#
loop_
_entity.id
_entity.type
_entity.pdbx_description
1 polymer ?
#
loop_
_entity_poly.entity_id
_entity_poly.type
_entity_poly.pdbx_seq_one_letter_code
_entity_poly.pdbx_strand_id
1 'polypeptide(L)'
;MKKLFYTVKLSRIGFVIADAVCVIAGFGVAALLFSLSFDDIALIALVAAVFVLLGLYGTQNYRILWKYATIEDFYRVIAGFGIGAALTLAGGVFIKLPHFDVLLFAGVSSLVLLMFYRAVIRQQGIKKVTIAPKKTKVILIAGAGEAGRTLLAEFKRNGRADSIIGFVDDDTNKVG
;
A
#
# COMPACT_ATOMS: atom_id res chain seq x y z
N MET A 1 17.03 -15.88 8.25
CA MET A 1 16.76 -16.36 6.88
C MET A 1 15.31 -16.03 6.50
N LYS A 2 15.07 -15.08 5.58
CA LYS A 2 13.71 -14.76 5.12
C LYS A 2 13.23 -15.92 4.23
N LYS A 3 12.17 -16.64 4.62
CA LYS A 3 11.56 -17.70 3.79
C LYS A 3 11.19 -17.12 2.42
N LEU A 4 11.79 -17.65 1.35
CA LEU A 4 11.55 -17.22 -0.04
C LEU A 4 10.11 -17.53 -0.46
N PHE A 5 9.62 -18.70 -0.08
CA PHE A 5 8.27 -19.16 -0.40
C PHE A 5 7.29 -18.85 0.74
N TYR A 6 6.12 -18.31 0.39
CA TYR A 6 5.01 -18.10 1.32
C TYR A 6 3.68 -18.32 0.66
N THR A 7 2.70 -18.73 1.46
CA THR A 7 1.32 -18.83 1.02
C THR A 7 0.71 -17.44 0.88
N VAL A 8 0.21 -17.14 -0.31
CA VAL A 8 -0.60 -15.94 -0.55
C VAL A 8 -1.98 -16.21 0.07
N LYS A 9 -2.38 -15.41 1.06
CA LYS A 9 -3.70 -15.53 1.69
C LYS A 9 -4.80 -15.21 0.67
N LEU A 10 -5.97 -15.86 0.80
CA LEU A 10 -7.13 -15.63 -0.08
C LEU A 10 -7.52 -14.14 -0.17
N SER A 11 -7.41 -13.41 0.94
CA SER A 11 -7.66 -11.96 1.01
C SER A 11 -6.69 -11.09 0.20
N ARG A 12 -5.63 -11.68 -0.36
CA ARG A 12 -4.62 -11.00 -1.19
C ARG A 12 -4.71 -11.34 -2.67
N ILE A 13 -5.59 -12.27 -3.06
CA ILE A 13 -5.79 -12.65 -4.47
C ILE A 13 -6.24 -11.43 -5.30
N GLY A 14 -7.05 -10.53 -4.73
CA GLY A 14 -7.44 -9.30 -5.41
C GLY A 14 -6.25 -8.44 -5.86
N PHE A 15 -5.14 -8.44 -5.13
CA PHE A 15 -3.92 -7.74 -5.55
C PHE A 15 -3.24 -8.44 -6.71
N VAL A 16 -3.16 -9.77 -6.70
CA VAL A 16 -2.57 -10.56 -7.80
C VAL A 16 -3.33 -10.32 -9.09
N ILE A 17 -4.67 -10.32 -9.03
CA ILE A 17 -5.52 -10.04 -10.18
C ILE A 17 -5.32 -8.60 -10.66
N ALA A 18 -5.33 -7.62 -9.74
CA ALA A 18 -5.12 -6.21 -10.08
C ALA A 18 -3.74 -5.97 -10.73
N ASP A 19 -2.68 -6.62 -10.23
CA ASP A 19 -1.34 -6.55 -10.82
C ASP A 19 -1.33 -7.10 -12.25
N ALA A 20 -1.94 -8.25 -12.50
CA ALA A 20 -2.05 -8.84 -13.83
C ALA A 20 -2.82 -7.90 -14.79
N VAL A 21 -3.94 -7.35 -14.32
CA VAL A 21 -4.74 -6.39 -15.09
C VAL A 21 -3.94 -5.12 -15.41
N CYS A 22 -3.14 -4.60 -14.49
CA CYS A 22 -2.31 -3.43 -14.74
C CYS A 22 -1.25 -3.68 -15.81
N VAL A 23 -0.63 -4.87 -15.82
CA VAL A 23 0.33 -5.24 -16.86
C VAL A 23 -0.35 -5.37 -18.21
N ILE A 24 -1.46 -6.10 -18.29
CA ILE A 24 -2.21 -6.28 -19.55
C ILE A 24 -2.73 -4.93 -20.07
N ALA A 25 -3.23 -4.07 -19.18
CA ALA A 25 -3.68 -2.72 -19.53
C ALA A 25 -2.52 -1.85 -20.03
N GLY A 26 -1.32 -1.95 -19.45
CA GLY A 26 -0.14 -1.24 -19.96
C GLY A 26 0.25 -1.67 -21.38
N PHE A 27 0.21 -2.97 -21.66
CA PHE A 27 0.34 -3.47 -23.04
C PHE A 27 -0.77 -2.94 -23.95
N GLY A 28 -2.02 -2.89 -23.48
CA GLY A 28 -3.13 -2.27 -24.22
C GLY A 28 -2.89 -0.80 -24.55
N VAL A 29 -2.35 -0.02 -23.60
CA VAL A 29 -1.97 1.39 -23.82
C VAL A 29 -0.89 1.50 -24.90
N ALA A 30 0.11 0.62 -24.87
CA ALA A 30 1.13 0.58 -25.92
C ALA A 30 0.54 0.18 -27.29
N ALA A 31 -0.36 -0.80 -27.34
CA ALA A 31 -1.06 -1.17 -28.59
C ALA A 31 -1.77 0.04 -29.21
N LEU A 32 -2.52 0.79 -28.40
CA LEU A 32 -3.22 1.99 -28.84
C LEU A 32 -2.25 3.06 -29.34
N LEU A 33 -1.14 3.28 -28.64
CA LEU A 33 -0.15 4.30 -29.00
C LEU A 33 0.55 3.98 -30.34
N PHE A 34 0.83 2.70 -30.60
CA PHE A 34 1.52 2.24 -31.81
C PHE A 34 0.58 1.72 -32.91
N SER A 35 -0.73 1.88 -32.75
CA SER A 35 -1.76 1.39 -33.69
C SER A 35 -1.63 -0.11 -34.01
N LEU A 36 -1.27 -0.92 -33.01
CA LEU A 36 -1.16 -2.38 -33.11
C LEU A 36 -2.49 -3.05 -32.76
N SER A 37 -2.77 -4.21 -33.35
CA SER A 37 -3.88 -5.04 -32.89
C SER A 37 -3.56 -5.60 -31.51
N PHE A 38 -4.58 -5.72 -30.65
CA PHE A 38 -4.41 -6.35 -29.35
C PHE A 38 -4.01 -7.83 -29.49
N ASP A 39 -4.51 -8.51 -30.53
CA ASP A 39 -4.19 -9.92 -30.78
C ASP A 39 -2.69 -10.14 -31.02
N ASP A 40 -2.01 -9.18 -31.66
CA ASP A 40 -0.58 -9.25 -31.94
C ASP A 40 0.28 -9.21 -30.68
N ILE A 41 -0.22 -8.56 -29.62
CA ILE A 41 0.51 -8.36 -28.37
C ILE A 41 -0.08 -9.13 -27.17
N ALA A 42 -1.23 -9.80 -27.33
CA ALA A 42 -1.94 -10.46 -26.24
C ALA A 42 -1.09 -11.57 -25.59
N LEU A 43 -0.39 -12.36 -26.40
CA LEU A 43 0.48 -13.43 -25.91
C LEU A 43 1.62 -12.87 -25.07
N ILE A 44 2.32 -11.85 -25.58
CA ILE A 44 3.45 -11.25 -24.85
C ILE A 44 2.96 -10.51 -23.60
N ALA A 45 1.79 -9.89 -23.62
CA ALA A 45 1.17 -9.27 -22.46
C ALA A 45 0.86 -10.29 -21.35
N LEU A 46 0.32 -11.47 -21.72
CA LEU A 46 0.05 -12.56 -20.79
C LEU A 46 1.35 -13.11 -20.17
N VAL A 47 2.36 -13.35 -21.00
CA VAL A 47 3.68 -13.83 -20.55
C VAL A 47 4.33 -12.80 -19.62
N ALA A 48 4.32 -11.52 -20.00
CA ALA A 48 4.84 -10.44 -19.18
C ALA A 48 4.09 -10.33 -17.84
N ALA A 49 2.76 -10.48 -17.83
CA ALA A 49 1.98 -10.49 -16.60
C ALA A 49 2.44 -11.63 -15.67
N VAL A 50 2.59 -12.86 -16.19
CA VAL A 50 3.08 -13.99 -15.39
C VAL A 50 4.47 -13.70 -14.82
N PHE A 51 5.42 -13.22 -15.62
CA PHE A 51 6.77 -12.91 -15.16
C PHE A 51 6.83 -11.77 -14.14
N VAL A 52 6.03 -10.71 -14.33
CA VAL A 52 5.90 -9.63 -13.35
C VAL A 52 5.30 -10.15 -12.05
N LEU A 53 4.27 -11.00 -12.09
CA LEU A 53 3.70 -11.61 -10.88
C LEU A 53 4.73 -12.46 -10.13
N LEU A 54 5.58 -13.22 -10.84
CA LEU A 54 6.68 -13.97 -10.24
C LEU A 54 7.73 -13.06 -9.61
N GLY A 55 8.10 -11.97 -10.28
CA GLY A 55 9.02 -10.97 -9.74
C GLY A 55 8.47 -10.29 -8.48
N LEU A 56 7.22 -9.87 -8.50
CA LEU A 56 6.52 -9.29 -7.34
C LEU A 56 6.38 -10.30 -6.19
N TYR A 57 6.15 -11.57 -6.50
CA TYR A 57 6.11 -12.63 -5.51
C TYR A 57 7.49 -12.81 -4.85
N GLY A 58 8.56 -12.88 -5.65
CA GLY A 58 9.94 -13.02 -5.20
C GLY A 58 10.41 -11.86 -4.31
N THR A 59 9.99 -10.63 -4.61
CA THR A 59 10.25 -9.44 -3.78
C THR A 59 9.28 -9.27 -2.61
N GLN A 60 8.41 -10.26 -2.37
CA GLN A 60 7.50 -10.35 -1.24
C GLN A 60 6.41 -9.26 -1.20
N ASN A 61 6.00 -8.74 -2.36
CA ASN A 61 5.01 -7.66 -2.43
C ASN A 61 3.64 -8.02 -1.83
N TYR A 62 3.23 -9.29 -1.94
CA TYR A 62 1.94 -9.74 -1.42
C TYR A 62 1.91 -9.89 0.11
N ARG A 63 3.04 -9.71 0.80
CA ARG A 63 3.10 -9.62 2.26
C ARG A 63 2.83 -8.20 2.77
N ILE A 64 2.96 -7.18 1.91
CA ILE A 64 2.85 -5.79 2.31
C ILE A 64 1.40 -5.47 2.69
N LEU A 65 1.25 -4.87 3.87
CA LEU A 65 0.01 -4.22 4.29
C LEU A 65 -0.01 -2.83 3.67
N TRP A 66 -0.59 -2.71 2.47
CA TRP A 66 -0.55 -1.48 1.67
C TRP A 66 -1.04 -0.20 2.38
N LYS A 67 -1.92 -0.32 3.40
CA LYS A 67 -2.31 0.80 4.27
C LYS A 67 -1.15 1.38 5.10
N TYR A 68 -0.09 0.62 5.32
CA TYR A 68 1.11 0.97 6.09
C TYR A 68 2.38 0.86 5.25
N ALA A 69 2.26 0.79 3.92
CA ALA A 69 3.43 0.71 3.06
C ALA A 69 4.33 1.93 3.31
N THR A 70 5.65 1.76 3.22
CA THR A 70 6.62 2.87 3.24
C THR A 70 7.08 3.18 1.81
N ILE A 71 8.00 4.14 1.62
CA ILE A 71 8.61 4.36 0.30
C ILE A 71 9.50 3.18 -0.11
N GLU A 72 10.09 2.48 0.85
CA GLU A 72 10.89 1.27 0.60
C GLU A 72 10.07 0.14 -0.02
N ASP A 73 8.80 0.03 0.36
CA ASP A 73 7.89 -0.94 -0.23
C ASP A 73 7.61 -0.66 -1.70
N PHE A 74 7.59 0.61 -2.12
CA PHE A 74 7.50 0.97 -3.53
C PHE A 74 8.80 0.64 -4.29
N TYR A 75 9.97 0.74 -3.68
CA TYR A 75 11.21 0.23 -4.30
C TYR A 75 11.19 -1.29 -4.49
N ARG A 76 10.53 -2.04 -3.59
CA ARG A 76 10.33 -3.49 -3.76
C ARG A 76 9.39 -3.82 -4.92
N VAL A 77 8.40 -2.97 -5.19
CA VAL A 77 7.56 -3.06 -6.39
C VAL A 77 8.42 -2.87 -7.64
N ILE A 78 9.21 -1.80 -7.69
CA ILE A 78 10.08 -1.49 -8.84
C ILE A 78 11.07 -2.64 -9.08
N ALA A 79 11.69 -3.16 -8.02
CA ALA A 79 12.60 -4.31 -8.13
C ALA A 79 11.87 -5.57 -8.64
N GLY A 80 10.67 -5.87 -8.15
CA GLY A 80 9.89 -7.03 -8.59
C GLY A 80 9.44 -6.90 -10.04
N PHE A 81 8.99 -5.71 -10.43
CA PHE A 81 8.65 -5.38 -11.80
C PHE A 81 9.87 -5.49 -12.72
N GLY A 82 11.01 -4.95 -12.31
CA GLY A 82 12.27 -5.03 -13.06
C GLY A 82 12.72 -6.46 -13.31
N ILE A 83 12.59 -7.35 -12.31
CA ILE A 83 12.84 -8.79 -12.49
C ILE A 83 11.88 -9.38 -13.54
N GLY A 84 10.58 -9.07 -13.45
CA GLY A 84 9.60 -9.55 -14.43
C GLY A 84 9.84 -9.02 -15.85
N ALA A 85 10.22 -7.76 -15.98
CA ALA A 85 10.58 -7.14 -17.26
C ALA A 85 11.84 -7.78 -17.85
N ALA A 86 12.87 -8.01 -17.04
CA ALA A 86 14.08 -8.71 -17.48
C ALA A 86 13.78 -10.15 -17.94
N LEU A 87 12.91 -10.88 -17.21
CA LEU A 87 12.44 -12.20 -17.62
C LEU A 87 11.64 -12.14 -18.93
N THR A 88 10.85 -11.11 -19.15
CA THR A 88 10.09 -10.90 -20.39
C THR A 88 11.03 -10.69 -21.58
N LEU A 89 12.06 -9.85 -21.41
CA LEU A 89 13.08 -9.63 -22.45
C LEU A 89 13.89 -10.91 -22.73
N ALA A 90 14.29 -11.64 -21.69
CA ALA A 90 15.02 -12.90 -21.84
C ALA A 90 14.15 -14.01 -22.49
N GLY A 91 12.88 -14.10 -22.11
CA GLY A 91 11.92 -15.05 -22.66
C GLY A 91 11.50 -14.73 -24.10
N GLY A 92 11.62 -13.46 -24.50
CA GLY A 92 11.39 -13.01 -25.87
C GLY A 92 12.40 -13.51 -26.91
N VAL A 93 13.41 -14.28 -26.50
CA VAL A 93 14.22 -15.08 -27.45
C VAL A 93 13.39 -16.22 -28.07
N PHE A 94 12.35 -16.70 -27.36
CA PHE A 94 11.51 -17.81 -27.79
C PHE A 94 10.17 -17.38 -28.40
N ILE A 95 9.85 -16.08 -28.35
CA ILE A 95 8.57 -15.51 -28.81
C ILE A 95 8.90 -14.29 -29.66
N LYS A 96 8.19 -14.08 -30.77
CA LYS A 96 8.39 -12.88 -31.60
C LYS A 96 8.06 -11.62 -30.79
N LEU A 97 9.09 -10.91 -30.35
CA LEU A 97 8.92 -9.66 -29.62
C LEU A 97 8.53 -8.53 -30.58
N PRO A 98 7.63 -7.62 -30.15
CA PRO A 98 7.44 -6.35 -30.84
C PRO A 98 8.71 -5.48 -30.72
N HIS A 99 8.75 -4.39 -31.48
CA HIS A 99 9.84 -3.42 -31.42
C HIS A 99 10.11 -2.96 -29.97
N PHE A 100 11.37 -2.69 -29.67
CA PHE A 100 11.80 -2.29 -28.32
C PHE A 100 11.01 -1.11 -27.77
N ASP A 101 10.65 -0.15 -28.62
CA ASP A 101 9.85 1.02 -28.25
C ASP A 101 8.49 0.62 -27.68
N VAL A 102 7.81 -0.35 -28.32
CA VAL A 102 6.51 -0.87 -27.87
C VAL A 102 6.66 -1.52 -26.49
N LEU A 103 7.71 -2.33 -26.30
CA LEU A 103 8.00 -2.97 -25.02
C LEU A 103 8.32 -1.95 -23.92
N LEU A 104 9.06 -0.90 -24.26
CA LEU A 104 9.42 0.17 -23.32
C LEU A 104 8.17 0.92 -22.87
N PHE A 105 7.30 1.35 -23.82
CA PHE A 105 6.05 2.03 -23.48
C PHE A 105 5.07 1.11 -22.75
N ALA A 106 4.99 -0.17 -23.12
CA ALA A 106 4.18 -1.17 -22.40
C ALA A 106 4.69 -1.36 -20.96
N GLY A 107 6.01 -1.44 -20.78
CA GLY A 107 6.64 -1.57 -19.47
C GLY A 107 6.42 -0.34 -18.59
N VAL A 108 6.68 0.86 -19.11
CA VAL A 108 6.50 2.12 -18.39
C VAL A 108 5.03 2.33 -18.01
N SER A 109 4.10 2.15 -18.94
CA SER A 109 2.66 2.29 -18.65
C SER A 109 2.18 1.26 -17.63
N SER A 110 2.62 0.01 -17.73
CA SER A 110 2.35 -1.04 -16.73
C SER A 110 2.85 -0.64 -15.34
N LEU A 111 4.09 -0.16 -15.25
CA LEU A 111 4.68 0.26 -13.98
C LEU A 111 3.94 1.47 -13.39
N VAL A 112 3.59 2.45 -14.22
CA VAL A 112 2.81 3.63 -13.80
C VAL A 112 1.45 3.22 -13.26
N LEU A 113 0.71 2.37 -13.97
CA LEU A 113 -0.59 1.85 -13.52
C LEU A 113 -0.45 1.11 -12.19
N LEU A 114 0.56 0.25 -12.09
CA LEU A 114 0.84 -0.56 -10.91
C LEU A 114 1.18 0.32 -9.70
N MET A 115 2.06 1.31 -9.88
CA MET A 115 2.41 2.26 -8.83
C MET A 115 1.24 3.16 -8.43
N PHE A 116 0.47 3.63 -9.41
CA PHE A 116 -0.68 4.50 -9.19
C PHE A 116 -1.77 3.82 -8.37
N TYR A 117 -2.19 2.61 -8.75
CA TYR A 117 -3.25 1.94 -8.00
C TYR A 117 -2.79 1.60 -6.57
N ARG A 118 -1.51 1.25 -6.37
CA ARG A 118 -0.94 0.99 -5.04
C ARG A 118 -0.95 2.24 -4.17
N ALA A 119 -0.63 3.39 -4.75
CA ALA A 119 -0.73 4.69 -4.08
C ALA A 119 -2.17 5.01 -3.69
N VAL A 120 -3.14 4.76 -4.58
CA VAL A 120 -4.58 4.94 -4.29
C VAL A 120 -5.03 4.05 -3.14
N ILE A 121 -4.69 2.76 -3.16
CA ILE A 121 -5.05 1.81 -2.08
C ILE A 121 -4.42 2.22 -0.75
N ARG A 122 -3.15 2.64 -0.76
CA ARG A 122 -2.47 3.18 0.42
C ARG A 122 -3.23 4.38 0.97
N GLN A 123 -3.55 5.36 0.12
CA GLN A 123 -4.24 6.58 0.54
C GLN A 123 -5.65 6.29 1.07
N GLN A 124 -6.41 5.41 0.45
CA GLN A 124 -7.72 4.98 0.95
C GLN A 124 -7.61 4.25 2.30
N GLY A 125 -6.57 3.44 2.48
CA GLY A 125 -6.26 2.80 3.75
C GLY A 125 -5.97 3.80 4.87
N ILE A 126 -5.24 4.87 4.56
CA ILE A 126 -4.96 5.98 5.50
C ILE A 126 -6.25 6.73 5.82
N LYS A 127 -7.06 7.07 4.82
CA LYS A 127 -8.35 7.78 5.01
C LYS A 127 -9.33 6.99 5.89
N LYS A 128 -9.33 5.65 5.81
CA LYS A 128 -10.13 4.80 6.73
C LYS A 128 -9.60 4.76 8.17
N VAL A 129 -8.34 5.13 8.39
CA VAL A 129 -7.71 5.20 9.72
C VAL A 129 -7.89 6.60 10.35
N THR A 130 -8.36 7.58 9.60
CA THR A 130 -8.73 8.92 10.08
C THR A 130 -10.24 9.03 9.95
N ILE A 131 -11.05 8.65 10.93
CA ILE A 131 -11.12 9.16 12.29
C ILE A 131 -11.55 7.94 13.09
N ALA A 132 -10.68 7.37 13.94
CA ALA A 132 -11.24 6.82 15.18
C ALA A 132 -12.09 7.97 15.71
N PRO A 133 -13.41 7.82 15.95
CA PRO A 133 -14.18 8.89 16.58
C PRO A 133 -13.29 9.37 17.71
N LYS A 134 -13.09 10.68 17.80
CA LYS A 134 -12.41 11.30 18.92
C LYS A 134 -13.20 10.85 20.15
N LYS A 135 -12.97 9.62 20.62
CA LYS A 135 -13.08 9.21 21.98
C LYS A 135 -11.84 9.85 22.56
N THR A 136 -11.88 11.19 22.65
CA THR A 136 -11.57 11.87 23.89
C THR A 136 -12.22 11.00 24.94
N LYS A 137 -11.48 10.03 25.47
CA LYS A 137 -11.86 9.37 26.71
C LYS A 137 -11.93 10.55 27.66
N VAL A 138 -13.15 10.94 27.96
CA VAL A 138 -13.44 12.01 28.89
C VAL A 138 -13.02 11.48 30.25
N ILE A 139 -11.98 12.07 30.81
CA ILE A 139 -11.42 11.71 32.12
C ILE A 139 -11.91 12.77 33.10
N LEU A 140 -12.62 12.30 34.12
CA LEU A 140 -13.01 13.09 35.27
C LEU A 140 -12.14 12.63 36.44
N ILE A 141 -11.42 13.56 37.07
CA ILE A 141 -10.55 13.22 38.19
C ILE A 141 -11.36 13.33 39.49
N ALA A 142 -11.48 12.23 40.22
CA ALA A 142 -12.06 12.25 41.57
C ALA A 142 -11.00 12.72 42.58
N GLY A 143 -11.31 13.77 43.33
CA GLY A 143 -10.42 14.47 44.26
C GLY A 143 -9.71 15.65 43.60
N ALA A 144 -10.10 16.88 43.96
CA ALA A 144 -9.46 18.14 43.55
C ALA A 144 -8.29 18.55 44.47
N GLY A 145 -7.85 17.64 45.34
CA GLY A 145 -6.71 17.81 46.23
C GLY A 145 -5.35 17.70 45.53
N GLU A 146 -4.30 17.52 46.33
CA GLU A 146 -2.92 17.46 45.87
C GLU A 146 -2.64 16.27 44.92
N ALA A 147 -3.26 15.11 45.19
CA ALA A 147 -3.19 13.94 44.33
C ALA A 147 -3.81 14.20 42.94
N GLY A 148 -4.97 14.86 42.90
CA GLY A 148 -5.63 15.24 41.64
C GLY A 148 -4.78 16.22 40.81
N ARG A 149 -4.18 17.22 41.46
CA ARG A 149 -3.25 18.16 40.79
C ARG A 149 -2.01 17.47 40.24
N THR A 150 -1.48 16.49 40.98
CA THR A 150 -0.33 15.68 40.55
C THR A 150 -0.68 14.86 39.31
N LEU A 151 -1.85 14.22 39.29
CA LEU A 151 -2.35 13.49 38.13
C LEU A 151 -2.52 14.42 36.92
N LEU A 152 -3.12 15.61 37.10
CA LEU A 152 -3.25 16.59 36.01
C LEU A 152 -1.87 16.99 35.43
N ALA A 153 -0.87 17.22 36.29
CA ALA A 153 0.48 17.55 35.86
C ALA A 153 1.13 16.42 35.04
N GLU A 154 0.93 15.17 35.44
CA GLU A 154 1.41 13.99 34.71
C GLU A 154 0.73 13.84 33.35
N PHE A 155 -0.60 13.99 33.29
CA PHE A 155 -1.35 13.96 32.04
C PHE A 155 -0.97 15.10 31.09
N LYS A 156 -0.67 16.28 31.63
CA LYS A 156 -0.14 17.41 30.85
C LYS A 156 1.25 17.11 30.29
N ARG A 157 2.14 16.50 31.09
CA ARG A 157 3.48 16.08 30.65
C ARG A 157 3.43 15.05 29.53
N ASN A 158 2.44 14.17 29.55
CA ASN A 158 2.25 13.11 28.55
C ASN A 158 1.43 13.55 27.32
N GLY A 159 1.09 14.83 27.18
CA GLY A 159 0.33 15.37 26.03
C GLY A 159 -1.14 14.93 25.99
N ARG A 160 -1.74 14.63 27.14
CA ARG A 160 -3.10 14.10 27.27
C ARG A 160 -4.04 14.99 28.10
N ALA A 161 -3.67 16.25 28.32
CA ALA A 161 -4.48 17.21 29.07
C ALA A 161 -5.87 17.40 28.45
N ASP A 162 -5.99 17.39 27.13
CA ASP A 162 -7.25 17.58 26.39
C ASP A 162 -8.30 16.47 26.61
N SER A 163 -7.91 15.40 27.33
CA SER A 163 -8.82 14.33 27.73
C SER A 163 -9.45 14.57 29.10
N ILE A 164 -8.93 15.49 29.92
CA ILE A 164 -9.45 15.79 31.26
C ILE A 164 -10.48 16.91 31.15
N ILE A 165 -11.71 16.66 31.63
CA ILE A 165 -12.82 17.64 31.55
C ILE A 165 -13.10 18.36 32.87
N GLY A 166 -12.50 17.91 33.98
CA GLY A 166 -12.72 18.51 35.29
C GLY A 166 -12.36 17.60 36.45
N PHE A 167 -12.63 18.11 37.63
CA PHE A 167 -12.48 17.41 38.90
C PHE A 167 -13.84 17.22 39.55
N VAL A 168 -14.00 16.15 40.34
CA VAL A 168 -15.13 15.96 41.25
C VAL A 168 -14.57 15.78 42.65
N ASP A 169 -15.02 16.56 43.61
CA ASP A 169 -14.65 16.46 45.02
C ASP A 169 -15.95 16.49 45.84
N ASP A 170 -15.98 15.79 46.96
CA ASP A 170 -17.10 15.76 47.89
C ASP A 170 -17.15 17.03 48.78
N ASP A 171 -16.04 17.76 48.87
CA ASP A 171 -15.95 19.01 49.62
C ASP A 171 -16.66 20.17 48.88
N THR A 172 -17.77 20.63 49.48
CA THR A 172 -18.56 21.76 48.97
C THR A 172 -17.79 23.08 48.87
N ASN A 173 -16.67 23.23 49.59
CA ASN A 173 -15.83 24.44 49.51
C ASN A 173 -14.93 24.47 48.26
N LYS A 174 -14.86 23.39 47.48
CA LYS A 174 -14.03 23.27 46.28
C LYS A 174 -14.81 23.32 44.97
N VAL A 175 -16.06 23.76 45.03
CA VAL A 175 -16.93 23.90 43.85
C VAL A 175 -16.59 25.20 43.11
N GLY A 176 -16.13 25.08 41.85
CA GLY A 176 -15.75 26.16 40.95
C GLY A 176 -14.80 25.70 39.85
#